data_AF-A0A3D4GGU3-F1
#
_entry.id   AF-A0A3D4GGU3-F1
#
_cell.length_a   1.000
_cell.length_b   1.000
_cell.length_c   1.000
_cell.angle_alpha   90.00
_cell.angle_beta   90.00
_cell.angle_gamma   90.00
#
_symmetry.space_group_name_H-M   'P 1'
#
loop_
_entity.id
_entity.type
_entity.pdbx_description
1 polymer ?
#
loop_
_entity_poly.entity_id
_entity_poly.type
_entity_poly.pdbx_seq_one_letter_code
_entity_poly.pdbx_strand_id
1 'polypeptide(L)'
;MGNRNLMVSFDYEENSVEKVSYTISDDGKKFNLIISPKTGGRSLDPAKIEYSHTGAEADLVFMVGVSQFEDLAEFYENERGLYTSAYTVAISPYETTPFAALTLNTEGQSCISEGMTVLLKELGINPHDDVATNLLSAMEQATNRFQSLGMTAETFDLVAYLLRNGARRSTPITMNPALNPHVSGSTPSFAEVLRARAQGQPIPVMPVQPMLVTQPMMSGQPGITGQPGVQNQNVIHQLQHEEQHIVQPTQPAPDEWTKPKIFTGKTMV
;
A
#
# COMPACT_ATOMS: atom_id res chain seq x y z
N MET A 1 -1.34 -14.60 -4.24
CA MET A 1 -1.82 -15.88 -4.82
C MET A 1 -1.03 -16.99 -4.13
N GLY A 2 -1.62 -17.60 -3.11
CA GLY A 2 -1.02 -18.74 -2.40
C GLY A 2 -1.62 -20.07 -2.87
N ASN A 3 -0.82 -21.12 -2.93
CA ASN A 3 -1.22 -22.45 -3.41
C ASN A 3 -1.36 -23.50 -2.29
N ARG A 4 -1.39 -23.07 -1.03
CA ARG A 4 -1.35 -23.98 0.12
C ARG A 4 -2.67 -24.70 0.35
N ASN A 5 -3.79 -23.99 0.24
CA ASN A 5 -5.12 -24.52 0.51
C ASN A 5 -5.93 -24.62 -0.79
N LEU A 6 -6.73 -25.67 -0.92
CA LEU A 6 -7.78 -25.76 -1.92
C LEU A 6 -9.08 -25.19 -1.32
N MET A 7 -9.62 -24.16 -1.93
CA MET A 7 -10.92 -23.61 -1.62
C MET A 7 -11.94 -24.15 -2.63
N VAL A 8 -13.06 -24.65 -2.11
CA VAL A 8 -14.20 -25.14 -2.88
C VAL A 8 -15.38 -24.24 -2.57
N SER A 9 -15.89 -23.54 -3.59
CA SER A 9 -16.92 -22.50 -3.46
C SER A 9 -18.14 -22.83 -4.31
N PHE A 10 -19.32 -22.41 -3.86
CA PHE A 10 -20.59 -22.53 -4.58
C PHE A 10 -21.56 -21.47 -4.08
N ASP A 11 -22.57 -21.13 -4.89
CA ASP A 11 -23.62 -20.19 -4.51
C ASP A 11 -24.34 -20.66 -3.24
N TYR A 12 -24.23 -19.87 -2.17
CA TYR A 12 -24.87 -20.16 -0.89
C TYR A 12 -26.19 -19.41 -0.76
N GLU A 13 -27.29 -20.16 -0.58
CA GLU A 13 -28.54 -19.61 -0.08
C GLU A 13 -28.65 -19.87 1.42
N GLU A 14 -29.04 -18.86 2.19
CA GLU A 14 -29.21 -18.98 3.64
C GLU A 14 -30.16 -20.15 3.96
N ASN A 15 -29.77 -21.02 4.90
CA ASN A 15 -30.51 -22.22 5.30
C ASN A 15 -30.61 -23.35 4.26
N SER A 16 -29.89 -23.32 3.14
CA SER A 16 -29.93 -24.38 2.12
C SER A 16 -29.18 -25.66 2.51
N VAL A 17 -28.13 -25.55 3.33
CA VAL A 17 -27.28 -26.67 3.76
C VAL A 17 -27.69 -27.18 5.14
N GLU A 18 -27.88 -28.49 5.28
CA GLU A 18 -28.17 -29.16 6.55
C GLU A 18 -26.89 -29.64 7.24
N LYS A 19 -26.00 -30.27 6.48
CA LYS A 19 -24.81 -30.92 7.02
C LYS A 19 -23.67 -30.94 6.01
N VAL A 20 -22.46 -30.69 6.50
CA VAL A 20 -21.22 -30.97 5.78
C VAL A 20 -20.47 -32.05 6.54
N SER A 21 -20.10 -33.14 5.86
CA SER A 21 -19.29 -34.21 6.43
C SER A 21 -18.22 -34.67 5.45
N TYR A 22 -17.25 -35.45 5.92
CA TYR A 22 -16.25 -36.07 5.05
C TYR A 22 -16.19 -37.57 5.30
N THR A 23 -15.74 -38.31 4.30
CA THR A 23 -15.38 -39.72 4.42
C THR A 23 -14.15 -40.03 3.57
N ILE A 24 -13.40 -41.05 3.97
CA ILE A 24 -12.31 -41.62 3.18
C ILE A 24 -12.84 -42.92 2.59
N SER A 25 -12.64 -43.12 1.30
CA SER A 25 -13.06 -44.33 0.60
C SER A 25 -12.43 -45.58 1.23
N ASP A 26 -13.09 -46.74 1.12
CA ASP A 26 -12.62 -47.99 1.74
C ASP A 26 -11.20 -48.40 1.29
N ASP A 27 -10.80 -48.01 0.08
CA ASP A 27 -9.46 -48.24 -0.48
C ASP A 27 -8.41 -47.20 -0.01
N GLY A 28 -8.81 -46.20 0.77
CA GLY A 28 -7.97 -45.11 1.25
C GLY A 28 -7.60 -44.07 0.19
N LYS A 29 -8.09 -44.18 -1.06
CA LYS A 29 -7.57 -43.39 -2.19
C LYS A 29 -8.31 -42.10 -2.47
N LYS A 30 -9.57 -41.98 -2.05
CA LYS A 30 -10.36 -40.76 -2.28
C LYS A 30 -10.88 -40.20 -0.98
N PHE A 31 -10.60 -38.92 -0.78
CA PHE A 31 -11.28 -38.06 0.18
C PHE A 31 -12.59 -37.56 -0.45
N ASN A 32 -13.71 -37.75 0.23
CA ASN A 32 -15.01 -37.31 -0.23
C ASN A 32 -15.55 -36.27 0.74
N LEU A 33 -15.84 -35.07 0.25
CA LEU A 33 -16.61 -34.06 0.96
C LEU A 33 -18.09 -34.25 0.58
N ILE A 34 -18.95 -34.43 1.57
CA ILE A 34 -20.39 -34.65 1.41
C ILE A 34 -21.12 -33.43 1.95
N ILE A 35 -21.84 -32.74 1.06
CA ILE A 35 -22.67 -31.58 1.40
C ILE A 35 -24.13 -32.01 1.24
N SER A 36 -24.83 -32.10 2.36
CA SER A 36 -26.24 -32.49 2.42
C SER A 36 -27.12 -31.24 2.50
N PRO A 37 -28.01 -31.00 1.53
CA PRO A 37 -28.99 -29.92 1.61
C PRO A 37 -30.03 -30.23 2.69
N LYS A 38 -30.76 -29.22 3.15
CA LYS A 38 -31.93 -29.44 4.01
C LYS A 38 -32.99 -30.28 3.31
N THR A 39 -33.77 -31.01 4.10
CA THR A 39 -34.93 -31.77 3.61
C THR A 39 -35.83 -30.88 2.74
N GLY A 40 -36.05 -31.28 1.49
CA GLY A 40 -36.81 -30.51 0.48
C GLY A 40 -36.01 -29.43 -0.26
N GLY A 41 -34.75 -29.22 0.09
CA GLY A 41 -33.83 -28.29 -0.56
C GLY A 41 -33.28 -28.81 -1.89
N ARG A 42 -32.76 -27.91 -2.72
CA ARG A 42 -32.17 -28.25 -4.01
C ARG A 42 -30.79 -28.88 -3.80
N SER A 43 -30.51 -29.96 -4.55
CA SER A 43 -29.17 -30.53 -4.60
C SER A 43 -28.18 -29.57 -5.27
N LEU A 44 -26.94 -29.60 -4.83
CA LEU A 44 -25.85 -28.82 -5.40
C LEU A 44 -25.57 -29.24 -6.84
N ASP A 45 -25.47 -28.26 -7.73
CA ASP A 45 -25.11 -28.47 -9.13
C ASP A 45 -23.58 -28.53 -9.25
N PRO A 46 -22.99 -29.69 -9.62
CA PRO A 46 -21.54 -29.81 -9.74
C PRO A 46 -20.93 -28.85 -10.77
N ALA A 47 -21.70 -28.43 -11.78
CA ALA A 47 -21.24 -27.48 -12.79
C ALA A 47 -21.06 -26.05 -12.25
N LYS A 48 -21.59 -25.77 -11.06
CA LYS A 48 -21.51 -24.47 -10.37
C LYS A 48 -20.52 -24.47 -9.19
N ILE A 49 -19.71 -25.52 -9.06
CA ILE A 49 -18.67 -25.58 -8.05
C ILE A 49 -17.41 -24.94 -8.62
N GLU A 50 -16.92 -23.94 -7.90
CA GLU A 50 -15.67 -23.25 -8.22
C GLU A 50 -14.53 -23.78 -7.35
N TYR A 51 -13.35 -23.91 -7.95
CA TYR A 51 -12.14 -24.30 -7.26
C TYR A 51 -11.13 -23.17 -7.36
N SER A 52 -10.58 -22.77 -6.22
CA SER A 52 -9.49 -21.81 -6.18
C SER A 52 -8.43 -22.27 -5.19
N HIS A 53 -7.24 -21.70 -5.30
CA HIS A 53 -6.20 -21.90 -4.31
C HIS A 53 -6.05 -20.64 -3.46
N THR A 54 -5.91 -20.83 -2.16
CA THR A 54 -5.75 -19.75 -1.18
C THR A 54 -4.68 -20.09 -0.16
N GLY A 55 -4.25 -19.12 0.64
CA GLY A 55 -3.25 -19.35 1.67
C GLY A 55 -1.85 -19.13 1.12
N ALA A 56 -1.37 -17.90 1.25
CA ALA A 56 0.04 -17.58 1.12
C ALA A 56 0.81 -18.11 2.34
N GLU A 57 2.00 -18.63 2.12
CA GLU A 57 2.92 -19.10 3.15
C GLU A 57 4.31 -18.57 2.83
N ALA A 58 4.99 -18.03 3.84
CA ALA A 58 6.36 -17.58 3.74
C ALA A 58 6.99 -17.63 5.13
N ASP A 59 8.29 -17.88 5.20
CA ASP A 59 9.06 -17.77 6.44
C ASP A 59 9.38 -16.29 6.76
N LEU A 60 9.39 -15.43 5.74
CA LEU A 60 9.81 -14.03 5.80
C LEU A 60 8.93 -13.17 4.90
N VAL A 61 8.43 -12.05 5.44
CA VAL A 61 7.61 -11.07 4.71
C VAL A 61 8.24 -9.69 4.80
N PHE A 62 8.57 -9.10 3.65
CA PHE A 62 8.99 -7.70 3.55
C PHE A 62 7.79 -6.80 3.24
N MET A 63 7.57 -5.81 4.09
CA MET A 63 6.55 -4.76 3.93
C MET A 63 7.25 -3.45 3.63
N VAL A 64 7.01 -2.87 2.44
CA VAL A 64 7.73 -1.66 1.98
C VAL A 64 6.76 -0.49 1.91
N GLY A 65 7.04 0.58 2.65
CA GLY A 65 6.21 1.79 2.67
C GLY A 65 4.84 1.64 3.32
N VAL A 66 4.64 0.57 4.09
CA VAL A 66 3.41 0.29 4.82
C VAL A 66 3.45 1.00 6.18
N SER A 67 2.37 1.69 6.52
CA SER A 67 2.21 2.37 7.82
C SER A 67 1.30 1.60 8.78
N GLN A 68 0.33 0.85 8.24
CA GLN A 68 -0.62 0.01 8.99
C GLN A 68 -1.10 -1.14 8.09
N PHE A 69 -1.67 -2.20 8.67
CA PHE A 69 -2.13 -3.37 7.91
C PHE A 69 -3.21 -3.03 6.87
N GLU A 70 -4.03 -2.02 7.15
CA GLU A 70 -5.09 -1.55 6.26
C GLU A 70 -4.53 -1.05 4.91
N ASP A 71 -3.28 -0.58 4.86
CA ASP A 71 -2.63 -0.13 3.62
C ASP A 71 -2.39 -1.29 2.64
N LEU A 72 -2.37 -2.54 3.14
CA LEU A 72 -2.24 -3.75 2.34
C LEU A 72 -3.58 -4.24 1.77
N ALA A 73 -4.70 -3.70 2.24
CA ALA A 73 -6.05 -4.02 1.79
C ALA A 73 -6.29 -5.55 1.69
N GLU A 74 -6.71 -6.03 0.51
CA GLU A 74 -7.03 -7.44 0.27
C GLU A 74 -5.86 -8.40 0.57
N PHE A 75 -4.61 -7.93 0.46
CA PHE A 75 -3.45 -8.76 0.80
C PHE A 75 -3.35 -9.06 2.28
N TYR A 76 -3.83 -8.16 3.14
CA TYR A 76 -3.93 -8.44 4.57
C TYR A 76 -5.20 -9.22 4.88
N GLU A 77 -6.36 -8.78 4.37
CA GLU A 77 -7.66 -9.39 4.68
C GLU A 77 -7.72 -10.88 4.33
N ASN A 78 -7.19 -11.24 3.15
CA ASN A 78 -7.23 -12.63 2.67
C ASN A 78 -6.16 -13.52 3.30
N GLU A 79 -5.08 -12.93 3.82
CA GLU A 79 -3.88 -13.66 4.23
C GLU A 79 -3.41 -13.22 5.63
N ARG A 80 -4.30 -12.83 6.54
CA ARG A 80 -3.94 -12.41 7.91
C ARG A 80 -3.00 -13.39 8.61
N GLY A 81 -3.22 -14.68 8.41
CA GLY A 81 -2.39 -15.75 8.96
C GLY A 81 -0.92 -15.66 8.53
N LEU A 82 -0.64 -15.19 7.32
CA LEU A 82 0.73 -14.99 6.81
C LEU A 82 1.51 -14.01 7.69
N TYR A 83 0.93 -12.85 7.98
CA TYR A 83 1.60 -11.78 8.73
C TYR A 83 1.77 -12.10 10.22
N THR A 84 1.00 -13.07 10.74
CA THR A 84 1.18 -13.58 12.10
C THR A 84 2.14 -14.76 12.21
N SER A 85 2.37 -15.50 11.12
CA SER A 85 3.18 -16.72 11.13
C SER A 85 4.59 -16.50 10.58
N ALA A 86 4.75 -15.63 9.59
CA ALA A 86 6.03 -15.26 9.02
C ALA A 86 6.79 -14.29 9.92
N TYR A 87 8.11 -14.27 9.80
CA TYR A 87 8.91 -13.17 10.34
C TYR A 87 8.68 -11.91 9.49
N THR A 88 8.23 -10.83 10.10
CA THR A 88 7.86 -9.59 9.37
C THR A 88 8.95 -8.53 9.46
N VAL A 89 9.38 -8.02 8.30
CA VAL A 89 10.35 -6.93 8.18
C VAL A 89 9.69 -5.75 7.48
N ALA A 90 9.66 -4.60 8.14
CA ALA A 90 9.19 -3.35 7.53
C ALA A 90 10.35 -2.50 7.03
N ILE A 91 10.19 -1.89 5.85
CA ILE A 91 11.08 -0.88 5.28
C ILE A 91 10.25 0.38 5.10
N SER A 92 10.34 1.30 6.06
CA SER A 92 9.37 2.38 6.18
C SER A 92 9.96 3.57 6.96
N PRO A 93 9.55 4.81 6.67
CA PRO A 93 9.86 5.96 7.51
C PRO A 93 8.90 6.07 8.71
N TYR A 94 7.88 5.22 8.79
CA TYR A 94 6.87 5.23 9.84
C TYR A 94 7.23 4.28 10.99
N GLU A 95 6.64 4.51 12.16
CA GLU A 95 6.67 3.54 13.23
C GLU A 95 5.83 2.32 12.85
N THR A 96 6.42 1.13 12.87
CA THR A 96 5.74 -0.11 12.44
C THR A 96 5.55 -1.13 13.57
N THR A 97 5.85 -0.74 14.80
CA THR A 97 5.56 -1.54 15.99
C THR A 97 4.08 -1.36 16.35
N PRO A 98 3.30 -2.42 16.63
CA PRO A 98 3.71 -3.80 16.90
C PRO A 98 3.60 -4.77 15.71
N PHE A 99 3.34 -4.31 14.49
CA PHE A 99 3.00 -5.22 13.38
C PHE A 99 4.19 -5.76 12.57
N ALA A 100 5.37 -5.14 12.69
CA ALA A 100 6.61 -5.66 12.14
C ALA A 100 7.56 -6.14 13.26
N ALA A 101 8.16 -7.33 13.09
CA ALA A 101 9.14 -7.85 14.03
C ALA A 101 10.50 -7.12 13.95
N LEU A 102 10.86 -6.62 12.76
CA LEU A 102 12.04 -5.81 12.51
C LEU A 102 11.68 -4.61 11.64
N THR A 103 12.18 -3.43 12.00
CA THR A 103 12.00 -2.20 11.22
C THR A 103 13.34 -1.70 10.70
N LEU A 104 13.45 -1.61 9.38
CA LEU A 104 14.49 -0.85 8.69
C LEU A 104 13.96 0.56 8.48
N ASN A 105 14.31 1.46 9.41
CA ASN A 105 13.84 2.84 9.39
C ASN A 105 14.52 3.62 8.24
N THR A 106 13.70 4.23 7.38
CA THR A 106 14.16 5.10 6.28
C THR A 106 13.92 6.59 6.56
N GLU A 107 13.70 6.97 7.82
CA GLU A 107 13.56 8.36 8.25
C GLU A 107 14.83 9.17 7.90
N GLY A 108 14.62 10.42 7.46
CA GLY A 108 15.69 11.32 7.04
C GLY A 108 16.20 11.09 5.61
N GLN A 109 15.77 10.02 4.94
CA GLN A 109 16.01 9.82 3.50
C GLN A 109 15.01 10.62 2.66
N SER A 110 15.38 10.96 1.44
CA SER A 110 14.51 11.73 0.55
C SER A 110 13.33 10.90 0.02
N CYS A 111 13.46 9.57 0.00
CA CYS A 111 12.40 8.61 -0.30
C CYS A 111 12.80 7.17 0.07
N ILE A 112 11.82 6.26 0.11
CA ILE A 112 12.04 4.83 0.43
C ILE A 112 12.97 4.13 -0.58
N SER A 113 12.99 4.59 -1.84
CA SER A 113 13.88 4.01 -2.86
C SER A 113 15.36 4.28 -2.59
N GLU A 114 15.70 5.32 -1.83
CA GLU A 114 17.07 5.48 -1.30
C GLU A 114 17.40 4.37 -0.32
N GLY A 115 16.54 4.13 0.67
CA GLY A 115 16.72 3.07 1.65
C GLY A 115 16.81 1.69 1.03
N MET A 116 15.99 1.43 0.00
CA MET A 116 16.09 0.20 -0.77
C MET A 116 17.42 0.08 -1.51
N THR A 117 17.91 1.18 -2.11
CA THR A 117 19.21 1.18 -2.79
C THR A 117 20.37 0.94 -1.82
N VAL A 118 20.32 1.56 -0.63
CA VAL A 118 21.28 1.31 0.45
C VAL A 118 21.23 -0.17 0.86
N LEU A 119 20.04 -0.71 1.11
CA LEU A 119 19.88 -2.12 1.49
C LEU A 119 20.48 -3.07 0.45
N LEU A 120 20.19 -2.86 -0.84
CA LEU A 120 20.78 -3.67 -1.91
C LEU A 120 22.30 -3.60 -1.92
N LYS A 121 22.86 -2.39 -1.74
CA LYS A 121 24.31 -2.16 -1.70
C LYS A 121 24.97 -2.86 -0.51
N GLU A 122 24.38 -2.76 0.68
CA GLU A 122 24.85 -3.43 1.91
C GLU A 122 24.76 -4.97 1.81
N LEU A 123 23.74 -5.48 1.12
CA LEU A 123 23.62 -6.92 0.82
C LEU A 123 24.57 -7.40 -0.29
N GLY A 124 25.32 -6.50 -0.93
CA GLY A 124 26.19 -6.83 -2.06
C GLY A 124 25.42 -7.22 -3.34
N ILE A 125 24.15 -6.83 -3.43
CA ILE A 125 23.28 -7.11 -4.58
C ILE A 125 23.36 -5.93 -5.54
N ASN A 126 24.01 -6.13 -6.69
CA ASN A 126 24.01 -5.13 -7.75
C ASN A 126 22.69 -5.19 -8.51
N PRO A 127 21.90 -4.11 -8.53
CA PRO A 127 20.64 -4.09 -9.26
C PRO A 127 20.91 -4.18 -10.77
N HIS A 128 20.08 -4.94 -11.48
CA HIS A 128 20.07 -4.96 -12.93
C HIS A 128 19.49 -3.65 -13.49
N ASP A 129 19.65 -3.38 -14.79
CA ASP A 129 19.38 -2.06 -15.39
C ASP A 129 17.91 -1.60 -15.25
N ASP A 130 16.96 -2.53 -15.34
CA ASP A 130 15.54 -2.35 -15.11
C ASP A 130 15.22 -2.02 -13.63
N VAL A 131 15.76 -2.78 -12.69
CA VAL A 131 15.62 -2.52 -11.25
C VAL A 131 16.23 -1.17 -10.90
N ALA A 132 17.42 -0.88 -11.41
CA ALA A 132 18.10 0.39 -11.18
C ALA A 132 17.33 1.57 -11.79
N THR A 133 16.73 1.38 -12.97
CA THR A 133 15.86 2.37 -13.61
C THR A 133 14.59 2.62 -12.79
N ASN A 134 13.97 1.58 -12.23
CA ASN A 134 12.78 1.72 -11.39
C ASN A 134 13.09 2.49 -10.11
N LEU A 135 14.18 2.14 -9.41
CA LEU A 135 14.62 2.84 -8.21
C LEU A 135 14.94 4.31 -8.51
N LEU A 136 15.70 4.57 -9.58
CA LEU A 136 16.02 5.94 -10.00
C LEU A 136 14.75 6.74 -10.35
N SER A 137 13.82 6.12 -11.06
CA SER A 137 12.56 6.77 -11.46
C SER A 137 11.68 7.08 -10.25
N ALA A 138 11.66 6.23 -9.24
CA ALA A 138 10.94 6.49 -7.99
C ALA A 138 11.60 7.61 -7.18
N MET A 139 12.93 7.64 -7.10
CA MET A 139 13.67 8.75 -6.49
C MET A 139 13.38 10.08 -7.19
N GLU A 140 13.37 10.10 -8.52
CA GLU A 140 13.02 11.30 -9.28
C GLU A 140 11.60 11.78 -9.01
N GLN A 141 10.63 10.86 -8.97
CA GLN A 141 9.24 11.20 -8.71
C GLN A 141 9.04 11.76 -7.31
N ALA A 142 9.57 11.08 -6.29
CA ALA A 142 9.43 11.49 -4.89
C ALA A 142 10.09 12.84 -4.59
N THR A 143 11.11 13.21 -5.38
CA THR A 143 11.95 14.39 -5.12
C THR A 143 11.71 15.53 -6.10
N ASN A 144 10.63 15.45 -6.89
CA ASN A 144 10.31 16.40 -7.95
C ASN A 144 11.52 16.65 -8.87
N ARG A 145 12.04 15.58 -9.46
CA ARG A 145 13.23 15.59 -10.35
C ARG A 145 14.46 16.18 -9.68
N PHE A 146 14.74 15.75 -8.46
CA PHE A 146 15.89 16.19 -7.67
C PHE A 146 15.87 17.67 -7.27
N GLN A 147 14.67 18.26 -7.12
CA GLN A 147 14.48 19.66 -6.71
C GLN A 147 14.05 19.80 -5.23
N SER A 148 13.78 18.68 -4.56
CA SER A 148 13.41 18.68 -3.14
C SER A 148 14.54 19.21 -2.26
N LEU A 149 14.19 19.87 -1.15
CA LEU A 149 15.17 20.35 -0.16
C LEU A 149 15.69 19.23 0.75
N GLY A 150 14.99 18.09 0.82
CA GLY A 150 15.37 16.96 1.67
C GLY A 150 16.46 16.06 1.10
N MET A 151 17.16 16.49 0.05
CA MET A 151 18.17 15.69 -0.63
C MET A 151 19.56 16.03 -0.11
N THR A 152 20.40 15.01 -0.01
CA THR A 152 21.74 15.15 0.54
C THR A 152 22.80 14.70 -0.45
N ALA A 153 24.07 14.80 -0.09
CA ALA A 153 25.16 14.29 -0.92
C ALA A 153 25.03 12.76 -1.13
N GLU A 154 24.56 12.06 -0.10
CA GLU A 154 24.28 10.63 -0.11
C GLU A 154 23.23 10.27 -1.17
N THR A 155 22.18 11.09 -1.31
CA THR A 155 21.19 10.91 -2.38
C THR A 155 21.86 10.87 -3.76
N PHE A 156 22.76 11.81 -4.04
CA PHE A 156 23.42 11.88 -5.34
C PHE A 156 24.47 10.77 -5.54
N ASP A 157 25.08 10.25 -4.47
CA ASP A 157 25.92 9.05 -4.54
C ASP A 157 25.09 7.82 -4.94
N LEU A 158 23.90 7.65 -4.36
CA LEU A 158 22.97 6.57 -4.73
C LEU A 158 22.49 6.72 -6.17
N VAL A 159 22.16 7.93 -6.61
CA VAL A 159 21.82 8.20 -8.03
C VAL A 159 22.98 7.82 -8.95
N ALA A 160 24.21 8.22 -8.62
CA ALA A 160 25.39 7.85 -9.40
C ALA A 160 25.60 6.34 -9.43
N TYR A 161 25.41 5.66 -8.29
CA TYR A 161 25.47 4.20 -8.21
C TYR A 161 24.43 3.53 -9.12
N LEU A 162 23.18 3.98 -9.11
CA LEU A 162 22.12 3.43 -9.98
C LEU A 162 22.43 3.66 -11.47
N LEU A 163 22.91 4.85 -11.84
CA LEU A 163 23.32 5.16 -13.22
C LEU A 163 24.48 4.28 -13.69
N ARG A 164 25.46 3.98 -12.82
CA ARG A 164 26.55 3.04 -13.11
C ARG A 164 26.03 1.62 -13.32
N ASN A 165 24.96 1.23 -12.63
CA ASN A 165 24.26 -0.04 -12.80
C ASN A 165 23.27 -0.05 -13.97
N GLY A 166 23.35 0.93 -14.88
CA GLY A 166 22.58 0.92 -16.12
C GLY A 166 21.23 1.62 -16.05
N ALA A 167 20.89 2.27 -14.93
CA ALA A 167 19.65 3.05 -14.84
C ALA A 167 19.55 4.08 -15.98
N ARG A 168 18.32 4.32 -16.46
CA ARG A 168 18.02 5.32 -17.49
C ARG A 168 17.00 6.34 -16.95
N ARG A 169 17.26 7.62 -17.18
CA ARG A 169 16.27 8.67 -16.89
C ARG A 169 15.19 8.62 -17.97
N SER A 170 13.93 8.48 -17.57
CA SER A 170 12.82 8.56 -18.52
C SER A 170 12.69 10.00 -19.02
N THR A 171 13.18 10.25 -20.24
CA THR A 171 12.83 11.50 -20.93
C THR A 171 11.34 11.45 -21.26
N PRO A 172 10.56 12.51 -20.99
CA PRO A 172 9.18 12.52 -21.45
C PRO A 172 9.22 12.37 -22.97
N ILE A 173 8.64 11.27 -23.47
CA ILE A 173 8.34 11.14 -24.89
C ILE A 173 7.46 12.34 -25.20
N THR A 174 8.01 13.34 -25.87
CA THR A 174 7.18 14.37 -26.48
C THR A 174 6.38 13.65 -27.53
N MET A 175 5.15 13.24 -27.18
CA MET A 175 4.16 12.86 -28.17
C MET A 175 4.06 14.05 -29.10
N ASN A 176 4.60 13.91 -30.30
CA ASN A 176 4.56 14.94 -31.33
C ASN A 176 3.07 15.25 -31.58
N PRO A 177 2.52 16.41 -31.18
CA PRO A 177 1.16 16.77 -31.49
C PRO A 177 1.14 17.31 -32.93
N ALA A 178 1.68 16.54 -33.87
CA ALA A 178 1.43 16.77 -35.27
C ALA A 178 0.07 16.13 -35.57
N LEU A 179 -0.99 16.90 -35.32
CA LEU A 179 -2.27 16.93 -36.04
C LEU A 179 -3.25 17.81 -35.24
N ASN A 180 -3.01 19.12 -35.21
CA ASN A 180 -4.09 20.09 -35.02
C ASN A 180 -3.71 21.40 -35.72
N PRO A 181 -4.29 21.72 -36.89
CA PRO A 181 -4.04 22.99 -37.56
C PRO A 181 -5.08 23.99 -37.08
N HIS A 182 -4.81 24.74 -36.01
CA HIS A 182 -5.24 26.14 -35.88
C HIS A 182 -4.72 26.81 -34.59
N VAL A 183 -4.40 28.09 -34.74
CA VAL A 183 -3.91 29.06 -33.75
C VAL A 183 -2.41 29.01 -33.44
N SER A 184 -1.64 29.45 -34.44
CA SER A 184 -0.27 29.94 -34.26
C SER A 184 -0.26 31.20 -33.39
N GLY A 185 0.05 31.03 -32.11
CA GLY A 185 0.57 32.08 -31.24
C GLY A 185 1.98 31.72 -30.81
N SER A 186 2.92 31.66 -31.75
CA SER A 186 4.32 31.40 -31.44
C SER A 186 4.91 32.60 -30.71
N THR A 187 5.17 32.47 -29.41
CA THR A 187 6.09 33.37 -28.72
C THR A 187 7.48 33.19 -29.33
N PRO A 188 8.14 34.26 -29.82
CA PRO A 188 9.44 34.14 -30.45
C PRO A 188 10.48 33.67 -29.43
N SER A 189 11.38 32.80 -29.88
CA SER A 189 12.54 32.39 -29.10
C SER A 189 13.40 33.62 -28.77
N PHE A 190 14.09 33.58 -27.63
CA PHE A 190 15.02 34.65 -27.23
C PHE A 190 16.09 34.92 -28.31
N ALA A 191 16.49 33.90 -29.06
CA ALA A 191 17.42 34.04 -30.18
C ALA A 191 16.81 34.83 -31.36
N GLU A 192 15.51 34.72 -31.60
CA GLU A 192 14.79 35.48 -32.62
C GLU A 192 14.57 36.93 -32.20
N VAL A 193 14.31 37.16 -30.91
CA VAL A 193 14.23 38.51 -30.33
C VAL A 193 15.56 39.26 -30.46
N LEU A 194 16.69 38.58 -30.20
CA LEU A 194 18.02 39.15 -30.37
C LEU A 194 18.33 39.48 -31.84
N ARG A 195 17.94 38.61 -32.77
CA ARG A 195 18.11 38.86 -34.22
C ARG A 195 17.26 40.02 -34.73
N ALA A 196 15.99 40.11 -34.32
CA ALA A 196 15.11 41.22 -34.69
C ALA A 196 15.64 42.57 -34.19
N ARG A 197 16.22 42.59 -32.98
CA ARG A 197 16.84 43.78 -32.40
C ARG A 197 18.12 44.19 -33.13
N ALA A 198 18.93 43.22 -33.55
CA ALA A 198 20.13 43.49 -34.36
C ALA A 198 19.80 44.04 -35.76
N GLN A 199 18.60 43.75 -36.29
CA GLN A 199 18.12 44.24 -37.58
C GLN A 199 17.26 45.51 -37.51
N GLY A 200 17.15 46.14 -36.32
CA GLY A 200 16.42 47.40 -36.13
C GLY A 200 14.89 47.29 -36.33
N GLN A 201 14.32 46.09 -36.26
CA GLN A 201 12.88 45.87 -36.40
C GLN A 201 12.13 46.20 -35.09
N PRO A 202 10.93 46.81 -35.16
CA PRO A 202 10.11 47.08 -33.97
C PRO A 202 9.62 45.77 -33.35
N ILE A 203 9.79 45.63 -32.03
CA ILE A 203 9.29 44.48 -31.27
C ILE A 203 7.75 44.54 -31.24
N PRO A 204 7.03 43.45 -31.54
CA PRO A 204 5.58 43.44 -31.42
C PRO A 204 5.18 43.66 -29.96
N VAL A 205 4.46 44.76 -29.70
CA VAL A 205 3.89 45.07 -28.38
C VAL A 205 2.65 44.19 -28.22
N MET A 206 2.61 43.36 -27.17
CA MET A 206 1.46 42.51 -26.90
C MET A 206 0.24 43.38 -26.51
N PRO A 207 -0.98 43.07 -27.01
CA PRO A 207 -2.18 43.66 -26.44
C PRO A 207 -2.38 43.14 -25.01
N VAL A 208 -2.37 44.03 -24.03
CA VAL A 208 -2.73 43.70 -22.64
C VAL A 208 -4.23 43.41 -22.63
N GLN A 209 -4.62 42.15 -22.43
CA GLN A 209 -6.01 41.80 -22.17
C GLN A 209 -6.41 42.35 -20.79
N PRO A 210 -7.56 43.05 -20.65
CA PRO A 210 -8.04 43.45 -19.34
C PRO A 210 -8.42 42.21 -18.52
N MET A 211 -7.88 42.12 -17.30
CA MET A 211 -8.29 41.10 -16.33
C MET A 211 -9.78 41.33 -15.97
N LEU A 212 -10.60 40.30 -16.17
CA LEU A 212 -11.97 40.24 -15.67
C LEU A 212 -11.90 40.11 -14.14
N VAL A 213 -12.19 41.20 -13.43
CA VAL A 213 -12.38 41.20 -11.98
C VAL A 213 -13.73 40.53 -11.69
N THR A 214 -13.73 39.27 -11.28
CA THR A 214 -14.91 38.63 -10.69
C THR A 214 -15.19 39.26 -9.33
N GLN A 215 -16.29 40.02 -9.23
CA GLN A 215 -16.82 40.49 -7.95
C GLN A 215 -17.43 39.30 -7.18
N PRO A 216 -17.15 39.15 -5.87
CA PRO A 216 -17.86 38.19 -5.04
C PRO A 216 -19.29 38.69 -4.78
N MET A 217 -20.29 37.88 -5.16
CA MET A 217 -21.69 38.14 -4.84
C MET A 217 -21.94 38.01 -3.34
N MET A 218 -22.44 39.07 -2.73
CA MET A 218 -22.95 39.07 -1.35
C MET A 218 -24.21 38.19 -1.27
N SER A 219 -24.11 37.06 -0.56
CA SER A 219 -25.26 36.31 -0.05
C SER A 219 -25.68 36.90 1.30
N GLY A 220 -26.93 37.32 1.40
CA GLY A 220 -27.51 37.93 2.60
C GLY A 220 -27.62 36.98 3.80
N GLN A 221 -27.46 37.57 4.99
CA GLN A 221 -27.84 37.02 6.27
C GLN A 221 -29.05 37.79 6.82
N PRO A 222 -30.02 37.13 7.46
CA PRO A 222 -30.76 37.70 8.58
C PRO A 222 -30.09 37.26 9.89
N GLY A 223 -29.77 38.22 10.74
CA GLY A 223 -29.00 37.99 11.97
C GLY A 223 -29.82 37.55 13.18
N ILE A 224 -29.12 37.09 14.21
CA ILE A 224 -29.54 37.23 15.62
C ILE A 224 -28.33 37.10 16.58
N THR A 225 -28.02 38.22 17.21
CA THR A 225 -27.62 38.45 18.62
C THR A 225 -27.04 37.32 19.49
N GLY A 226 -25.90 37.60 20.15
CA GLY A 226 -25.57 37.05 21.48
C GLY A 226 -24.08 36.72 21.73
N GLN A 227 -23.36 37.63 22.39
CA GLN A 227 -22.12 37.37 23.16
C GLN A 227 -22.50 37.10 24.65
N PRO A 228 -21.58 36.74 25.59
CA PRO A 228 -20.12 36.54 25.52
C PRO A 228 -19.54 35.31 26.30
N GLY A 229 -18.29 34.94 25.96
CA GLY A 229 -17.22 34.52 26.90
C GLY A 229 -17.28 33.14 27.58
N VAL A 230 -16.15 32.42 27.58
CA VAL A 230 -15.43 31.89 28.77
C VAL A 230 -14.19 31.13 28.28
N GLN A 231 -13.14 31.21 29.10
CA GLN A 231 -11.72 30.97 28.87
C GLN A 231 -11.28 29.50 28.72
N ASN A 232 -10.13 29.37 28.06
CA ASN A 232 -9.14 28.30 28.19
C ASN A 232 -8.74 28.04 29.65
N GLN A 233 -8.71 26.79 30.10
CA GLN A 233 -7.72 26.36 31.08
C GLN A 233 -7.41 24.86 31.05
N ASN A 234 -6.12 24.58 31.14
CA ASN A 234 -5.42 23.31 31.26
C ASN A 234 -5.96 22.42 32.39
N VAL A 235 -5.99 21.09 32.17
CA VAL A 235 -5.69 20.11 33.23
C VAL A 235 -4.92 18.92 32.64
N ILE A 236 -3.59 18.98 32.76
CA ILE A 236 -2.77 17.80 33.03
C ILE A 236 -2.76 17.67 34.55
N HIS A 237 -3.30 16.60 35.11
CA HIS A 237 -2.79 15.97 36.33
C HIS A 237 -3.38 14.57 36.56
N GLN A 238 -2.45 13.61 36.62
CA GLN A 238 -2.40 12.48 37.55
C GLN A 238 -3.58 11.50 37.61
N LEU A 239 -3.32 10.29 37.10
CA LEU A 239 -3.66 9.05 37.79
C LEU A 239 -2.42 8.14 37.81
N GLN A 240 -1.62 8.30 38.86
CA GLN A 240 -0.74 7.27 39.41
C GLN A 240 -1.58 6.42 40.37
N HIS A 241 -1.72 5.13 40.07
CA HIS A 241 -2.05 3.96 40.93
C HIS A 241 -2.34 2.84 39.89
N GLU A 242 -1.81 1.63 39.93
CA GLU A 242 -1.16 0.84 40.95
C GLU A 242 -0.43 -0.29 40.20
N GLU A 243 0.89 -0.43 40.39
CA GLU A 243 1.60 -1.66 40.04
C GLU A 243 1.18 -2.75 41.04
N GLN A 244 0.34 -3.69 40.60
CA GLN A 244 0.19 -4.97 41.29
C GLN A 244 0.82 -6.08 40.44
N HIS A 245 1.99 -6.50 40.92
CA HIS A 245 2.66 -7.75 40.59
C HIS A 245 1.69 -8.93 40.72
N ILE A 246 1.31 -9.55 39.60
CA ILE A 246 0.72 -10.89 39.60
C ILE A 246 1.83 -11.86 39.19
N VAL A 247 2.40 -12.53 40.19
CA VAL A 247 3.29 -13.68 40.00
C VAL A 247 2.43 -14.87 39.57
N GLN A 248 2.50 -15.26 38.30
CA GLN A 248 1.96 -16.55 37.85
C GLN A 248 2.99 -17.65 38.14
N PRO A 249 2.61 -18.74 38.85
CA PRO A 249 3.48 -19.90 38.96
C PRO A 249 3.55 -20.63 37.61
N THR A 250 4.77 -20.80 37.11
CA THR A 250 5.11 -21.60 35.93
C THR A 250 4.76 -23.07 36.17
N GLN A 251 3.62 -23.50 35.62
CA GLN A 251 3.30 -24.91 35.43
C GLN A 251 3.61 -25.28 33.98
N PRO A 252 4.49 -26.27 33.70
CA PRO A 252 4.72 -26.72 32.34
C PRO A 252 3.44 -27.37 31.77
N ALA A 253 3.18 -27.05 30.50
CA ALA A 253 2.10 -27.59 29.68
C ALA A 253 2.02 -29.14 29.75
N PRO A 254 0.85 -29.74 30.04
CA PRO A 254 0.64 -31.19 29.89
C PRO A 254 0.73 -31.63 28.42
N ASP A 255 1.25 -32.84 28.19
CA ASP A 255 1.46 -33.47 26.86
C ASP A 255 0.20 -33.59 25.96
N GLU A 256 -0.99 -33.22 26.45
CA GLU A 256 -2.25 -33.19 25.68
C GLU A 256 -2.33 -32.06 24.63
N TRP A 257 -1.39 -31.10 24.64
CA TRP A 257 -1.41 -29.96 23.72
C TRP A 257 -0.86 -30.25 22.32
N THR A 258 -0.23 -31.40 22.10
CA THR A 258 0.39 -31.80 20.81
C THR A 258 -0.56 -32.57 19.89
N LYS A 259 -1.82 -32.74 20.26
CA LYS A 259 -2.83 -33.47 19.47
C LYS A 259 -3.87 -32.50 18.92
N PRO A 260 -4.26 -32.61 17.63
CA PRO A 260 -5.27 -31.75 17.05
C PRO A 260 -6.61 -31.87 17.82
N LYS A 261 -7.20 -30.74 18.20
CA LYS A 261 -8.49 -30.69 18.89
C LYS A 261 -9.62 -31.12 17.94
N ILE A 262 -10.05 -32.36 18.05
CA ILE A 262 -11.23 -32.88 17.35
C ILE A 262 -12.46 -32.51 18.18
N PHE A 263 -13.21 -31.48 17.77
CA PHE A 263 -14.51 -31.18 18.35
C PHE A 263 -15.53 -32.23 17.87
N THR A 264 -15.82 -33.20 18.74
CA THR A 264 -16.91 -34.15 18.51
C THR A 264 -18.16 -33.59 19.19
N GLY A 265 -19.04 -32.96 18.42
CA GLY A 265 -20.38 -32.62 18.89
C GLY A 265 -21.19 -33.91 19.06
N LYS A 266 -21.29 -34.43 20.28
CA LYS A 266 -22.35 -35.38 20.64
C LYS A 266 -23.62 -34.58 20.88
N THR A 267 -24.66 -34.85 20.10
CA THR A 267 -26.03 -34.53 20.51
C THR A 267 -26.81 -35.84 20.50
N MET A 268 -27.21 -36.27 21.71
CA MET A 268 -28.28 -37.23 21.89
C MET A 268 -29.59 -36.55 21.50
N VAL A 269 -30.34 -37.13 20.56
CA VAL A 269 -31.72 -37.62 20.72
C VAL A 269 -31.96 -38.66 19.64
#